data_AF-A0A7Y2K6K3-F1
#
_entry.id   AF-A0A7Y2K6K3-F1
#
_cell.length_a   1.000
_cell.length_b   1.000
_cell.length_c   1.000
_cell.angle_alpha   90.00
_cell.angle_beta   90.00
_cell.angle_gamma   90.00
#
_symmetry.space_group_name_H-M   'P 1'
#
loop_
_entity.id
_entity.type
_entity.pdbx_description
1 polymer ?
#
loop_
_entity_poly.entity_id
_entity_poly.type
_entity_poly.pdbx_seq_one_letter_code
_entity_poly.pdbx_strand_id
1 'polypeptide(L)' 'HAKTPKEDIAKAINDAVASRITSMVRKVGFEKEIALIGGVAYNTGFINSLETDLQEKIIIPDDPEYVGAYGAALITN' A
#
# COMPACT_ATOMS: atom_id res chain seq x y z
N HIS A 1 8.43 24.51 16.69
CA HIS A 1 8.27 23.66 15.49
C HIS A 1 6.94 23.91 14.79
N ALA A 2 6.73 25.08 14.16
CA ALA A 2 5.44 25.46 13.56
C ALA A 2 5.54 25.89 12.08
N LYS A 3 6.61 25.49 11.37
CA LYS A 3 6.87 25.91 9.98
C LYS A 3 6.81 24.79 8.93
N THR A 4 6.52 23.55 9.32
CA THR A 4 6.36 22.45 8.35
C THR A 4 4.91 22.42 7.86
N PRO A 5 4.67 22.50 6.54
CA PRO A 5 3.35 22.32 5.95
C PRO A 5 2.71 20.98 6.35
N LYS A 6 1.37 20.93 6.44
CA LYS A 6 0.66 19.72 6.89
C LYS A 6 0.78 18.58 5.88
N GLU A 7 0.78 18.95 4.60
CA GLU A 7 1.00 18.07 3.47
C GLU A 7 2.35 17.36 3.53
N ASP A 8 3.41 18.06 3.95
CA ASP A 8 4.74 17.48 4.13
C ASP A 8 4.77 16.48 5.29
N ILE A 9 4.06 16.80 6.38
CA ILE A 9 3.92 15.88 7.53
C ILE A 9 3.16 14.62 7.11
N ALA A 10 2.03 14.77 6.40
CA ALA A 10 1.24 13.63 5.91
C ALA A 10 2.04 12.77 4.92
N LYS A 11 2.79 13.40 4.01
CA LYS A 11 3.69 12.71 3.09
C LYS A 11 4.78 11.93 3.84
N ALA A 12 5.43 12.55 4.83
CA ALA A 12 6.47 11.87 5.61
C ALA A 12 5.95 10.61 6.34
N ILE A 13 4.69 10.64 6.82
CA ILE A 13 4.04 9.47 7.42
C ILE A 13 3.82 8.37 6.37
N ASN A 14 3.27 8.71 5.20
CA ASN A 14 3.05 7.75 4.12
C ASN A 14 4.39 7.13 3.64
N ASP A 15 5.41 7.95 3.44
CA ASP A 15 6.75 7.52 3.03
C ASP A 15 7.38 6.57 4.08
N ALA A 16 7.23 6.87 5.37
CA ALA A 16 7.75 6.00 6.42
C ALA A 16 7.10 4.61 6.43
N VAL A 17 5.79 4.54 6.22
CA VAL A 17 5.08 3.25 6.14
C VAL A 17 5.44 2.51 4.84
N ALA A 18 5.48 3.20 3.70
CA ALA A 18 5.86 2.62 2.42
C ALA A 18 7.26 2.02 2.46
N SER A 19 8.24 2.76 3.00
CA SER A 19 9.62 2.31 3.14
C SER A 19 9.75 1.03 3.98
N ARG A 20 8.98 0.94 5.08
CA ARG A 20 8.92 -0.27 5.90
C ARG A 20 8.38 -1.46 5.13
N ILE A 21 7.28 -1.29 4.41
CA ILE A 21 6.67 -2.37 3.61
C ILE A 21 7.61 -2.80 2.49
N THR A 22 8.18 -1.86 1.74
CA THR A 22 9.16 -2.12 0.68
C THR A 22 10.35 -2.92 1.21
N SER A 23 10.87 -2.57 2.39
CA SER A 23 11.97 -3.30 3.03
C SER A 23 11.61 -4.74 3.38
N MET A 24 10.35 -5.00 3.77
CA MET A 24 9.87 -6.36 4.06
C MET A 24 9.70 -7.17 2.78
N VAL A 25 9.05 -6.58 1.77
CA VAL A 25 8.72 -7.25 0.50
C VAL A 25 10.00 -7.56 -0.30
N ARG A 26 10.99 -6.66 -0.34
CA ARG A 26 12.30 -6.92 -0.96
C ARG A 26 13.07 -8.08 -0.32
N LYS A 27 12.90 -8.32 0.99
CA LYS A 27 13.57 -9.44 1.69
C LYS A 27 12.99 -10.80 1.31
N VAL A 28 11.68 -10.88 1.11
CA VAL A 28 11.01 -12.13 0.69
C VAL A 28 11.07 -12.34 -0.82
N GLY A 29 11.39 -11.29 -1.58
CA GLY A 29 11.28 -11.27 -3.04
C GLY A 29 9.83 -11.04 -3.48
N PHE A 30 9.65 -10.36 -4.59
CA PHE A 30 8.33 -10.14 -5.19
C PHE A 30 8.44 -10.16 -6.72
N GLU A 31 7.37 -10.61 -7.35
CA GLU A 31 7.19 -10.55 -8.79
C GLU A 31 6.47 -9.26 -9.19
N LYS A 32 6.44 -8.99 -10.49
CA LYS A 32 5.62 -7.91 -11.05
C LYS A 32 4.13 -8.14 -10.78
N GLU A 33 3.32 -7.11 -11.04
CA GLU A 33 1.85 -7.14 -10.86
C GLU A 33 1.44 -7.25 -9.38
N ILE A 34 1.81 -6.23 -8.61
CA ILE A 34 1.59 -6.19 -7.17
C ILE A 34 0.20 -5.62 -6.88
N ALA A 35 -0.65 -6.38 -6.19
CA ALA A 35 -1.94 -5.90 -5.72
C ALA A 35 -1.88 -5.40 -4.27
N LEU A 36 -2.52 -4.27 -3.98
CA LEU A 36 -2.74 -3.78 -2.61
C LEU A 36 -4.22 -3.92 -2.24
N ILE A 37 -4.48 -4.58 -1.11
CA ILE A 37 -5.83 -4.83 -0.57
C ILE A 37 -5.95 -4.27 0.86
N GLY A 38 -7.17 -4.27 1.39
CA GLY A 38 -7.51 -3.65 2.68
C GLY A 38 -7.77 -2.15 2.58
N GLY A 39 -8.27 -1.54 3.65
CA GLY A 39 -8.70 -0.13 3.64
C GLY A 39 -7.59 0.89 3.32
N VAL A 40 -6.32 0.53 3.49
CA VAL A 40 -5.19 1.40 3.10
C VAL A 40 -5.13 1.62 1.58
N ALA A 41 -5.73 0.74 0.78
CA ALA A 41 -5.84 0.87 -0.67
C ALA A 41 -6.67 2.09 -1.11
N TYR A 42 -7.43 2.73 -0.21
CA TYR A 42 -8.10 4.01 -0.50
C TYR A 42 -7.20 5.23 -0.26
N ASN A 43 -6.04 5.06 0.37
CA ASN A 43 -5.09 6.15 0.62
C ASN A 43 -4.17 6.35 -0.59
N THR A 44 -4.56 7.24 -1.49
CA THR A 44 -3.77 7.58 -2.69
C THR A 44 -2.38 8.13 -2.36
N GLY A 45 -2.22 8.84 -1.24
CA GLY A 45 -0.92 9.32 -0.78
C GLY A 45 0.04 8.18 -0.44
N PHE A 46 -0.47 7.15 0.23
CA PHE A 46 0.31 5.94 0.53
C PHE A 46 0.62 5.14 -0.74
N ILE A 47 -0.36 4.97 -1.64
CA ILE A 47 -0.15 4.29 -2.93
C ILE A 47 0.99 4.95 -3.70
N ASN A 48 0.99 6.28 -3.82
CA ASN A 48 2.05 7.00 -4.52
C ASN A 48 3.44 6.80 -3.89
N SER A 49 3.53 6.83 -2.55
CA SER A 49 4.77 6.56 -1.83
C SER A 49 5.24 5.12 -2.06
N LEU A 50 4.33 4.15 -2.03
CA LEU A 50 4.63 2.73 -2.22
C LEU A 50 5.08 2.42 -3.65
N GLU A 51 4.40 2.97 -4.67
CA GLU A 51 4.80 2.85 -6.08
C GLU A 51 6.20 3.42 -6.31
N THR A 52 6.51 4.56 -5.68
CA THR A 52 7.83 5.21 -5.77
C THR A 52 8.92 4.32 -5.20
N ASP A 53 8.71 3.75 -4.01
CA ASP A 53 9.71 2.93 -3.32
C ASP A 53 9.93 1.55 -3.98
N LEU A 54 8.86 0.94 -4.50
CA LEU A 54 8.92 -0.34 -5.21
C LEU A 54 9.36 -0.18 -6.67
N GLN A 55 9.24 1.03 -7.22
CA GLN A 55 9.44 1.33 -8.65
C GLN A 55 8.53 0.49 -9.56
N GLU A 56 7.33 0.20 -9.08
CA GLU A 56 6.33 -0.63 -9.76
C GLU A 56 4.94 -0.03 -9.57
N LYS A 57 4.02 -0.31 -10.51
CA LYS A 57 2.63 0.09 -10.40
C LYS A 57 1.85 -0.86 -9.48
N ILE A 58 1.03 -0.28 -8.62
CA ILE A 58 0.18 -1.06 -7.71
C ILE A 58 -1.21 -1.22 -8.33
N ILE A 59 -1.66 -2.48 -8.42
CA ILE A 59 -3.02 -2.82 -8.81
C ILE A 59 -3.92 -2.65 -7.59
N ILE A 60 -4.99 -1.89 -7.77
CA ILE A 60 -6.04 -1.72 -6.75
C ILE A 60 -7.32 -2.38 -7.29
N PRO A 61 -7.80 -3.46 -6.66
CA PRO A 61 -9.11 -4.03 -6.97
C PRO A 61 -10.24 -3.04 -6.69
N ASP A 62 -11.42 -3.23 -7.28
CA ASP A 62 -12.58 -2.33 -7.08
C ASP A 62 -13.04 -2.27 -5.61
N ASP A 63 -13.01 -3.42 -4.93
CA ASP A 63 -13.48 -3.61 -3.55
C ASP A 63 -12.33 -4.12 -2.64
N PRO A 64 -11.25 -3.34 -2.46
CA PRO A 64 -10.01 -3.83 -1.87
C PRO A 64 -10.17 -4.26 -0.40
N GLU A 65 -11.10 -3.66 0.34
CA GLU A 65 -11.35 -4.02 1.74
C GLU A 65 -12.04 -5.38 1.91
N TYR A 66 -12.77 -5.85 0.90
CA TYR A 66 -13.55 -7.09 0.95
C TYR A 66 -12.82 -8.31 0.41
N VAL A 67 -11.66 -8.15 -0.24
CA VAL A 67 -10.90 -9.25 -0.87
C VAL A 67 -10.62 -10.40 0.10
N GLY A 68 -10.29 -10.10 1.36
CA GLY A 68 -10.05 -11.12 2.39
C GLY A 68 -11.30 -11.95 2.71
N ALA A 69 -12.45 -11.29 2.84
CA ALA A 69 -13.74 -11.96 3.08
C ALA A 69 -14.18 -12.79 1.87
N TYR A 70 -13.96 -12.26 0.66
CA TYR A 70 -14.20 -12.99 -0.58
C TYR A 70 -13.37 -14.28 -0.66
N GLY A 71 -12.07 -14.22 -0.35
CA GLY A 71 -11.22 -15.40 -0.27
C GLY A 71 -11.70 -16.42 0.76
N ALA A 72 -12.16 -15.96 1.94
CA ALA A 72 -12.73 -16.84 2.96
C ALA A 72 -13.99 -17.57 2.48
N ALA A 73 -14.86 -16.89 1.72
CA ALA A 73 -16.07 -17.52 1.16
C ALA A 73 -15.73 -18.59 0.10
N LEU A 74 -14.70 -18.36 -0.71
CA LEU A 74 -14.29 -19.31 -1.75
C LEU A 74 -13.77 -20.64 -1.19
N ILE A 75 -13.09 -20.62 -0.05
CA ILE A 75 -12.51 -21.85 0.54
C ILE A 75 -13.52 -22.69 1.32
N THR A 76 -14.71 -22.17 1.59
CA THR A 76 -15.79 -22.90 2.31
C THR A 76 -16.79 -23.58 1.38
N ASN A 77 -16.55 -23.52 0.06
CA ASN A 77 -17.45 -24.05 -0.97
C ASN A 77 -16.99 -25.42 -1.48
#